data_AF-A0A3A0A5C5-F1
#
_entry.id   AF-A0A3A0A5C5-F1
#
_cell.length_a   1.000
_cell.length_b   1.000
_cell.length_c   1.000
_cell.angle_alpha   90.00
_cell.angle_beta   90.00
_cell.angle_gamma   90.00
#
_symmetry.space_group_name_H-M   'P 1'
#
loop_
_entity.id
_entity.type
_entity.pdbx_description
1 polymer ?
#
loop_
_entity_poly.entity_id
_entity_poly.type
_entity_poly.pdbx_seq_one_letter_code
_entity_poly.pdbx_strand_id
1 'polypeptide(L)'
;MLYRALTTASEAFQVLELTDEGELGKALRNLPADWVILTSEEEAKLPAAAESLLAARPALSAVAVSPDGARVEVIAAGTHGRTRQDYQNISLAQLIAVLAAGPQPANS
;
A
#
# COMPACT_ATOMS: atom_id res chain seq x y z
N MET A 1 6.67 -12.67 -1.85
CA MET A 1 6.01 -11.35 -2.01
C MET A 1 6.68 -10.39 -1.03
N LEU A 2 7.11 -9.20 -1.46
CA LEU A 2 7.84 -8.28 -0.57
C LEU A 2 6.87 -7.23 -0.03
N TYR A 3 6.95 -6.96 1.27
CA TYR A 3 6.10 -6.03 1.97
C TYR A 3 6.93 -4.96 2.68
N ARG A 4 6.48 -3.71 2.67
CA ARG A 4 7.09 -2.64 3.48
C ARG A 4 6.01 -1.92 4.25
N ALA A 5 6.16 -1.80 5.56
CA ALA A 5 5.25 -1.08 6.43
C ALA A 5 5.86 0.25 6.84
N LEU A 6 5.07 1.32 6.74
CA LEU A 6 5.47 2.70 6.99
C LEU A 6 4.60 3.28 8.10
N THR A 7 5.22 4.05 8.99
CA THR A 7 4.56 4.75 10.11
C THR A 7 4.75 6.25 9.92
N THR A 8 3.72 7.06 10.16
CA THR A 8 3.79 8.53 10.00
C THR A 8 4.44 9.23 11.19
N ALA A 9 4.52 8.58 12.36
CA ALA A 9 4.90 9.20 13.63
C ALA A 9 6.28 8.79 14.18
N SER A 10 7.06 7.96 13.48
CA SER A 10 8.40 7.56 13.94
C SER A 10 9.44 7.58 12.82
N GLU A 11 10.71 7.78 13.17
CA GLU A 11 11.85 7.61 12.27
C GLU A 11 12.06 6.14 11.83
N ALA A 12 11.16 5.22 12.19
CA ALA A 12 11.24 3.80 11.88
C ALA A 12 10.27 3.40 10.76
N PHE A 13 10.83 2.88 9.68
CA PHE A 13 10.12 2.05 8.70
C PHE A 13 10.49 0.58 8.94
N GLN A 14 9.54 -0.33 8.72
CA GLN A 14 9.79 -1.76 8.83
C GLN A 14 9.64 -2.42 7.46
N VAL A 15 10.66 -3.17 7.05
CA VAL A 15 10.64 -3.97 5.82
C VAL A 15 10.40 -5.42 6.21
N LEU A 16 9.39 -6.05 5.61
CA LEU A 16 9.04 -7.45 5.83
C LEU A 16 9.04 -8.18 4.49
N GLU A 17 9.92 -9.14 4.33
CA GLU A 17 9.83 -10.07 3.20
C GLU A 17 9.06 -11.31 3.65
N LEU A 18 7.94 -11.61 2.97
CA LEU A 18 7.11 -12.76 3.31
C LEU A 18 6.95 -13.66 2.09
N THR A 19 7.28 -14.93 2.25
CA THR A 19 7.11 -15.93 1.19
C THR A 19 5.68 -16.49 1.16
N ASP A 20 4.90 -16.28 2.23
CA ASP A 20 3.52 -16.76 2.38
C ASP A 20 2.55 -15.59 2.68
N GLU A 21 1.47 -15.51 1.90
CA GLU A 21 0.38 -14.54 2.07
C GLU A 21 -0.39 -14.77 3.38
N GLY A 22 -0.49 -16.00 3.86
CA GLY A 22 -1.15 -16.35 5.13
C GLY A 22 -0.45 -15.73 6.35
N GLU A 23 0.85 -15.40 6.24
CA GLU A 23 1.63 -14.74 7.29
C GLU A 23 1.45 -13.22 7.32
N LEU A 24 1.02 -12.63 6.21
CA LEU A 24 0.83 -11.18 6.06
C LEU A 24 -0.09 -10.61 7.13
N GLY A 25 -1.27 -11.22 7.31
CA GLY A 25 -2.25 -10.78 8.29
C GLY A 25 -1.75 -10.93 9.73
N LYS A 26 -0.85 -11.89 10.01
CA LYS A 26 -0.23 -12.04 11.34
C LYS A 26 0.83 -10.97 11.57
N ALA A 27 1.73 -10.76 10.61
CA ALA A 27 2.80 -9.78 10.71
C ALA A 27 2.25 -8.36 10.89
N LEU A 28 1.21 -7.99 10.14
CA LEU A 28 0.65 -6.64 10.18
C LEU A 28 -0.25 -6.34 11.37
N ARG A 29 -0.80 -7.34 12.05
CA ARG A 29 -1.64 -7.12 13.25
C ARG A 29 -0.87 -6.43 14.38
N ASN A 30 0.43 -6.65 14.44
CA ASN A 30 1.29 -6.13 15.51
C ASN A 30 2.07 -4.87 15.09
N LEU A 31 1.87 -4.40 13.86
CA LEU A 31 2.59 -3.24 13.33
C LEU A 31 1.74 -1.97 13.42
N PRO A 32 2.16 -0.95 14.18
CA PRO A 32 1.52 0.36 14.17
C PRO A 32 1.90 1.11 12.88
N ALA A 33 1.39 0.62 11.75
CA ALA A 33 1.60 1.19 10.42
C ALA A 33 0.34 1.90 9.92
N ASP A 34 0.56 3.04 9.25
CA ASP A 34 -0.47 3.82 8.56
C ASP A 34 -0.52 3.48 7.06
N TRP A 35 0.62 3.02 6.54
CA TRP A 35 0.80 2.64 5.14
C TRP A 35 1.48 1.28 5.02
N VAL A 36 1.07 0.50 4.02
CA VAL A 36 1.80 -0.69 3.55
C VAL A 36 2.09 -0.55 2.06
N ILE A 37 3.28 -0.99 1.64
CA ILE A 37 3.65 -1.16 0.24
C ILE A 37 3.71 -2.66 -0.05
N LEU A 38 3.00 -3.07 -1.10
CA LEU A 38 2.83 -4.44 -1.56
C LEU A 38 3.53 -4.57 -2.92
N THR A 39 4.42 -5.54 -3.06
CA THR A 39 4.95 -5.90 -4.39
C THR A 39 5.06 -7.42 -4.53
N SER A 40 4.67 -7.93 -5.70
CA SER A 40 4.57 -9.35 -6.00
C SER A 40 4.95 -9.59 -7.45
N GLU A 41 5.72 -10.65 -7.73
CA GLU A 41 6.00 -11.10 -9.10
C GLU A 41 4.73 -11.43 -9.88
N GLU A 42 3.67 -11.85 -9.17
CA GLU A 42 2.34 -12.09 -9.72
C GLU A 42 1.46 -10.85 -9.48
N GLU A 43 1.54 -9.86 -10.37
CA GLU A 43 0.80 -8.59 -10.27
C GLU A 43 -0.70 -8.79 -10.06
N ALA A 44 -1.29 -9.80 -10.71
CA ALA A 44 -2.70 -10.14 -10.62
C ALA A 44 -3.18 -10.47 -9.19
N LYS A 45 -2.26 -10.85 -8.29
CA LYS A 45 -2.57 -11.14 -6.88
C LYS A 45 -2.60 -9.89 -5.99
N LEU A 46 -1.98 -8.79 -6.41
CA LEU A 46 -1.86 -7.58 -5.59
C LEU A 46 -3.21 -6.99 -5.16
N PRO A 47 -4.25 -6.89 -6.02
CA PRO A 47 -5.54 -6.35 -5.60
C PRO A 47 -6.20 -7.20 -4.50
N ALA A 48 -6.21 -8.53 -4.64
CA ALA A 48 -6.83 -9.43 -3.67
C ALA A 48 -6.10 -9.40 -2.32
N ALA A 49 -4.76 -9.34 -2.33
CA ALA A 49 -3.94 -9.21 -1.14
C ALA A 49 -4.19 -7.87 -0.43
N ALA A 50 -4.26 -6.77 -1.20
CA ALA A 50 -4.57 -5.44 -0.67
C ALA A 50 -5.97 -5.40 -0.03
N GLU A 51 -7.01 -5.88 -0.72
CA GLU A 51 -8.38 -5.92 -0.18
C GLU A 51 -8.48 -6.75 1.10
N SER A 52 -7.86 -7.93 1.14
CA SER A 52 -7.88 -8.82 2.31
C SER A 52 -7.22 -8.16 3.53
N LEU A 53 -6.08 -7.52 3.32
CA LEU A 53 -5.33 -6.78 4.32
C LEU A 53 -6.11 -5.57 4.85
N LEU A 54 -6.71 -4.82 3.93
CA LEU A 54 -7.47 -3.64 4.23
C LEU A 54 -8.77 -4.01 4.96
N ALA A 55 -9.45 -5.11 4.61
CA ALA A 55 -10.62 -5.59 5.35
C ALA A 55 -10.31 -5.86 6.84
N ALA A 56 -9.11 -6.39 7.13
CA ALA A 56 -8.67 -6.64 8.50
C ALA A 56 -8.24 -5.37 9.26
N ARG A 57 -7.84 -4.30 8.56
CA ARG A 57 -7.37 -3.04 9.15
C ARG A 57 -7.98 -1.83 8.44
N PRO A 58 -9.17 -1.38 8.83
CA PRO A 58 -9.91 -0.30 8.15
C PRO A 58 -9.14 1.01 7.99
N ALA A 59 -8.31 1.37 8.98
CA ALA A 59 -7.53 2.60 9.00
C ALA A 59 -6.18 2.52 8.25
N LEU A 60 -5.79 1.34 7.75
CA LEU A 60 -4.54 1.17 7.01
C LEU A 60 -4.73 1.62 5.56
N SER A 61 -3.71 2.29 5.01
CA SER A 61 -3.60 2.60 3.59
C SER A 61 -2.61 1.65 2.91
N ALA A 62 -2.78 1.41 1.62
CA ALA A 62 -1.95 0.50 0.84
C ALA A 62 -1.46 1.13 -0.46
N VAL A 63 -0.27 0.73 -0.88
CA VAL A 63 0.30 0.97 -2.21
C VAL A 63 0.65 -0.40 -2.80
N ALA A 64 -0.02 -0.81 -3.86
CA ALA A 64 0.39 -1.97 -4.64
C ALA A 64 1.25 -1.51 -5.81
N VAL A 65 2.41 -2.13 -5.99
CA VAL A 65 3.40 -1.77 -7.01
C VAL A 65 3.77 -3.02 -7.80
N SER A 66 3.63 -2.95 -9.13
CA SER A 66 4.11 -4.00 -10.03
C SER A 66 5.63 -4.21 -9.87
N PRO A 67 6.18 -5.40 -10.15
CA PRO A 67 7.62 -5.67 -9.98
C PRO A 67 8.54 -4.68 -10.71
N ASP A 68 8.11 -4.21 -11.88
CA ASP A 68 8.83 -3.25 -12.71
C ASP A 68 8.57 -1.78 -12.31
N GLY A 69 7.66 -1.54 -11.36
CA GLY A 69 7.25 -0.20 -10.93
C GLY A 69 6.43 0.58 -11.96
N ALA A 70 6.06 -0.01 -13.09
CA ALA A 70 5.31 0.66 -14.15
C ALA A 70 3.86 0.96 -13.73
N ARG A 71 3.30 0.13 -12.86
CA ARG A 71 1.94 0.31 -12.35
C ARG A 71 1.96 0.45 -10.83
N VAL A 72 1.27 1.47 -10.35
CA VAL A 72 1.08 1.72 -8.93
C VAL A 72 -0.39 1.94 -8.65
N GLU A 73 -0.95 1.20 -7.71
CA GLU A 73 -2.30 1.39 -7.21
C GLU A 73 -2.22 1.88 -5.76
N VAL A 74 -2.83 3.03 -5.48
CA VAL A 74 -2.89 3.62 -4.13
C VAL A 74 -4.30 3.48 -3.60
N ILE A 75 -4.44 2.88 -2.42
CA ILE A 75 -5.69 2.75 -1.68
C ILE A 75 -5.52 3.46 -0.34
N ALA A 76 -6.05 4.66 -0.20
CA ALA A 76 -5.93 5.43 1.03
C ALA A 76 -7.17 5.28 1.92
N ALA A 77 -6.94 5.11 3.22
CA ALA A 77 -7.99 5.23 4.22
C ALA A 77 -8.35 6.72 4.41
N GLY A 78 -9.64 7.03 4.37
CA GLY A 78 -10.16 8.38 4.56
C GLY A 78 -11.37 8.41 5.49
N THR A 79 -11.73 9.61 5.95
CA THR A 79 -12.87 9.86 6.85
C THR A 79 -14.22 9.48 6.25
N HIS A 80 -14.33 9.44 4.93
CA HIS A 80 -15.57 9.12 4.19
C HIS A 80 -15.52 7.76 3.49
N GLY A 81 -14.58 6.90 3.89
CA GLY A 81 -14.30 5.63 3.23
C GLY A 81 -12.96 5.65 2.50
N ARG A 82 -12.76 4.66 1.62
CA ARG A 82 -11.50 4.49 0.90
C ARG A 82 -11.52 5.18 -0.44
N THR A 83 -10.38 5.74 -0.80
CA THR A 83 -10.10 6.24 -2.15
C THR A 83 -9.09 5.32 -2.81
N ARG A 84 -9.39 4.91 -4.06
CA ARG A 84 -8.53 4.07 -4.90
C ARG A 84 -8.11 4.88 -6.12
N GLN A 85 -6.83 4.84 -6.45
CA GLN A 85 -6.30 5.48 -7.65
C GLN A 85 -5.19 4.65 -8.27
N ASP A 86 -5.34 4.36 -9.57
CA ASP A 86 -4.32 3.72 -10.39
C ASP A 86 -3.44 4.77 -11.06
N TYR A 87 -2.14 4.50 -11.10
CA TYR A 87 -1.15 5.30 -11.79
C TYR A 87 -0.30 4.43 -12.71
N GLN A 88 0.03 5.00 -13.86
CA GLN A 88 0.95 4.43 -14.84
C GLN A 88 2.21 5.30 -14.87
N ASN A 89 3.37 4.68 -14.68
CA ASN A 89 4.70 5.32 -14.73
C ASN A 89 4.82 6.56 -13.82
N ILE A 90 4.24 6.51 -12.63
CA ILE A 90 4.35 7.59 -11.64
C ILE A 90 5.82 7.74 -11.20
N SER A 91 6.33 8.96 -11.19
CA SER A 91 7.65 9.23 -10.63
C SER A 91 7.65 9.08 -9.10
N LEU A 92 8.81 8.78 -8.51
CA LEU A 92 8.95 8.72 -7.05
C LEU A 92 8.50 10.02 -6.36
N ALA A 93 8.81 11.18 -6.95
CA ALA A 93 8.40 12.47 -6.40
C ALA A 93 6.87 12.64 -6.37
N GLN A 94 6.18 12.22 -7.44
CA GLN A 94 4.72 12.23 -7.49
C GLN A 94 4.12 11.23 -6.49
N LEU A 95 4.70 10.04 -6.37
CA LEU A 95 4.25 9.05 -5.40
C LEU A 95 4.38 9.57 -3.96
N ILE A 96 5.50 10.20 -3.62
CA ILE A 96 5.70 10.82 -2.30
C ILE A 96 4.65 11.91 -2.05
N ALA A 97 4.34 12.75 -3.06
CA ALA A 97 3.31 13.77 -2.93
C ALA A 97 1.92 13.15 -2.66
N VAL A 98 1.58 12.05 -3.34
CA VAL A 98 0.34 11.28 -3.10
C VAL A 98 0.31 10.68 -1.70
N LEU A 99 1.42 10.14 -1.20
CA LEU A 99 1.49 9.57 0.15
C LEU A 99 1.35 10.64 1.24
N ALA A 100 1.86 11.86 0.99
CA ALA A 100 1.80 12.97 1.94
C ALA A 100 0.42 13.66 1.96
N ALA A 101 -0.21 13.83 0.80
CA ALA A 101 -1.47 14.58 0.66
C ALA A 101 -2.72 13.69 0.53
N GLY A 102 -2.53 12.39 0.32
CA GLY A 102 -3.57 11.46 -0.13
C GLY A 102 -3.73 11.45 -1.66
N PRO A 103 -4.35 10.40 -2.23
CA PRO A 103 -4.66 10.33 -3.66
C PRO A 103 -5.63 11.46 -4.05
N GLN A 104 -5.26 12.20 -5.08
CA GLN A 104 -6.07 13.30 -5.61
C GLN A 104 -6.87 12.84 -6.83
N PRO A 105 -8.17 13.16 -6.93
CA PRO A 105 -8.96 12.81 -8.10
C PRO A 105 -8.26 13.33 -9.36
N ALA A 106 -8.19 12.51 -10.41
CA ALA A 106 -7.60 12.92 -11.67
C ALA A 106 -8.37 14.14 -12.19
N ASN A 107 -7.71 15.31 -12.21
CA ASN A 107 -8.27 16.50 -12.84
C ASN A 107 -8.54 16.16 -14.31
N SER A 108 -9.82 16.21 -14.68
CA SER A 108 -10.32 15.99 -16.05
C SER A 108 -9.99 17.18 -16.95
#